data_AF-M3HUV6-F1
#
_entry.id   AF-M3HUV6-F1
#
_cell.length_a   1.000
_cell.length_b   1.000
_cell.length_c   1.000
_cell.angle_alpha   90.00
_cell.angle_beta   90.00
_cell.angle_gamma   90.00
#
_symmetry.space_group_name_H-M   'P 1'
#
loop_
_entity.id
_entity.type
_entity.pdbx_description
1 polymer ?
#
loop_
_entity_poly.entity_id
_entity_poly.type
_entity_poly.pdbx_seq_one_letter_code
_entity_poly.pdbx_strand_id
1 'polypeptide(L)' 'MSGVFTKGNQIQFVRSCVGIKCSEIGSNVPFSQKYIGVLEGRSISGTYRGNNSSGNWDAKR' A
#
# COMPACT_ATOMS: atom_id res chain seq x y z
N MET A 1 8.57 1.97 11.46
CA MET A 1 7.35 1.23 11.83
C MET A 1 6.42 1.16 10.61
N SER A 2 6.48 0.08 9.84
CA SER A 2 5.46 -0.23 8.82
C SER A 2 4.37 -1.06 9.50
N GLY A 3 3.46 -0.39 10.21
CA GLY A 3 2.32 -1.05 10.84
C GLY A 3 1.19 -1.20 9.83
N VAL A 4 0.67 -2.42 9.70
CA VAL A 4 -0.68 -2.60 9.16
C VAL A 4 -1.65 -2.19 10.25
N PHE A 5 -2.51 -1.22 9.96
CA PHE A 5 -3.57 -0.76 10.85
C PHE A 5 -4.91 -1.27 10.31
N THR A 6 -5.70 -1.88 11.17
CA THR A 6 -7.05 -2.32 10.85
C THR A 6 -8.06 -1.68 11.81
N LYS A 7 -9.19 -1.22 11.28
CA LYS A 7 -10.31 -0.69 12.08
C LYS A 7 -11.62 -1.12 11.43
N GLY A 8 -12.35 -2.03 12.08
CA GLY A 8 -13.54 -2.63 11.49
C GLY A 8 -13.19 -3.35 10.19
N ASN A 9 -13.90 -3.03 9.10
CA ASN A 9 -13.61 -3.54 7.76
C ASN A 9 -12.56 -2.71 7.00
N GLN A 10 -11.97 -1.68 7.60
CA GLN A 10 -10.95 -0.85 6.95
C GLN A 10 -9.54 -1.34 7.28
N ILE A 11 -8.66 -1.33 6.28
CA ILE A 11 -7.22 -1.53 6.40
C ILE A 11 -6.46 -0.28 5.94
N GLN A 12 -5.36 0.04 6.62
CA GLN A 12 -4.42 1.07 6.22
C GLN A 12 -3.00 0.55 6.43
N PHE A 13 -2.11 0.74 5.47
CA PHE A 13 -0.70 0.39 5.62
C PHE A 13 0.18 1.29 4.78
N VAL A 14 1.46 1.38 5.14
CA VAL A 14 2.45 2.12 4.37
C VAL A 14 3.46 1.14 3.79
N ARG A 15 3.62 1.16 2.47
CA ARG A 15 4.71 0.50 1.78
C ARG A 15 5.74 1.54 1.39
N SER A 16 6.98 1.35 1.83
CA SER A 16 8.06 2.28 1.52
C SER A 16 9.38 1.53 1.37
N CYS A 17 10.27 2.09 0.56
CA CYS A 17 11.62 1.61 0.39
C CYS A 17 12.59 2.80 0.41
N VAL A 18 13.85 2.51 0.76
CA VAL A 18 14.96 3.45 0.63
C VAL A 18 16.21 2.69 0.19
N GLY A 19 17.10 3.36 -0.55
CA GLY A 19 18.38 2.78 -1.00
C GLY A 19 18.21 1.48 -1.77
N ILE A 20 19.04 0.48 -1.47
CA ILE A 20 19.07 -0.80 -2.20
C ILE A 20 17.74 -1.58 -2.17
N LYS A 21 16.93 -1.39 -1.11
CA LYS A 21 15.60 -2.02 -1.01
C LYS A 21 14.61 -1.51 -2.04
N CYS A 22 14.84 -0.33 -2.63
CA CYS A 22 14.01 0.17 -3.73
C CYS A 22 14.34 -0.54 -5.04
N SER A 23 15.60 -0.94 -5.24
CA SER A 23 16.03 -1.67 -6.43
C SER A 23 15.42 -3.08 -6.48
N GLU A 24 15.23 -3.73 -5.33
CA GLU A 24 14.57 -5.05 -5.22
C GLU A 24 13.15 -5.07 -5.81
N ILE A 25 12.52 -3.89 -5.90
CA ILE A 25 11.14 -3.72 -6.37
C ILE A 25 11.08 -2.85 -7.65
N GLY A 26 12.22 -2.72 -8.34
CA GLY A 26 12.34 -2.04 -9.63
C GLY A 26 12.24 -0.52 -9.57
N SER A 27 12.42 0.09 -8.39
CA SER A 27 12.38 1.55 -8.23
C SER A 27 13.78 2.14 -8.11
N ASN A 28 14.08 3.13 -8.94
CA ASN A 28 15.36 3.86 -8.94
C ASN A 28 15.37 5.06 -7.98
N VAL A 29 14.24 5.32 -7.30
CA VAL A 29 14.07 6.44 -6.37
C VAL A 29 13.42 5.95 -5.08
N PRO A 30 13.67 6.60 -3.94
CA PRO A 30 12.88 6.36 -2.74
C PRO A 30 11.39 6.55 -3.03
N PHE A 31 10.57 5.62 -2.55
CA PHE A 31 9.13 5.82 -2.59
C PHE A 31 8.47 5.42 -1.28
N SER A 32 7.36 6.10 -1.00
CA SER A 32 6.47 5.84 0.12
C SER A 32 5.04 5.92 -0.41
N GLN A 33 4.23 4.91 -0.14
CA GLN A 33 2.85 4.78 -0.57
C GLN A 33 2.00 4.39 0.64
N LYS A 34 1.01 5.22 0.94
CA LYS A 34 -0.03 4.92 1.90
C LYS A 34 -1.20 4.25 1.19
N TYR A 35 -1.51 3.03 1.59
CA TYR A 35 -2.64 2.25 1.12
C TYR A 35 -3.77 2.35 2.13
N ILE A 36 -4.99 2.47 1.61
CA ILE A 36 -6.25 2.43 2.37
C ILE A 36 -7.19 1.51 1.60
N GLY A 37 -7.84 0.59 2.29
CA GLY A 37 -8.82 -0.29 1.67
C GLY A 37 -9.93 -0.69 2.61
N VAL A 38 -10.99 -1.23 2.04
CA VAL A 38 -12.17 -1.75 2.73
C VAL A 38 -12.37 -3.19 2.31
N LEU A 39 -12.58 -4.06 3.30
CA LEU A 39 -12.94 -5.46 3.10
C LEU A 39 -14.45 -5.54 2.85
N GLU A 40 -14.82 -6.08 1.70
CA GLU A 40 -16.19 -6.36 1.30
C GLU A 40 -16.28 -7.83 0.86
N GLY A 41 -16.93 -8.66 1.67
CA GLY A 41 -17.03 -10.10 1.43
C GLY A 41 -15.66 -10.80 1.45
N ARG A 42 -15.15 -11.17 0.27
CA ARG A 42 -13.87 -11.88 0.07
C ARG A 42 -12.82 -11.07 -0.68
N SER A 43 -13.08 -9.79 -0.92
CA SER A 43 -12.18 -8.86 -1.61
C SER A 43 -11.89 -7.65 -0.74
N ILE A 44 -10.66 -7.18 -0.81
CA ILE A 44 -10.25 -5.90 -0.23
C ILE A 44 -9.92 -4.98 -1.39
N SER A 45 -10.58 -3.84 -1.46
CA SER A 45 -10.32 -2.84 -2.49
C SER A 45 -10.11 -1.47 -1.87
N GLY A 46 -9.43 -0.59 -2.60
CA GLY A 46 -9.25 0.77 -2.13
C GLY A 46 -8.30 1.57 -2.98
N THR A 47 -7.64 2.54 -2.35
CA THR A 47 -6.73 3.47 -3.01
C THR A 47 -5.37 3.47 -2.33
N TYR A 48 -4.36 3.83 -3.10
CA TYR A 48 -3.05 4.16 -2.56
C TYR A 48 -2.64 5.54 -3.04
N ARG A 49 -1.90 6.25 -2.19
CA ARG A 49 -1.30 7.54 -2.50
C ARG A 49 0.14 7.54 -2.03
N GLY A 50 1.06 7.82 -2.95
CA GLY A 50 2.46 7.97 -2.65
C GLY A 50 3.06 9.18 -3.33
N ASN A 51 4.35 9.36 -3.13
CA ASN A 51 5.07 10.54 -3.63
C ASN A 51 5.10 10.60 -5.17
N ASN A 52 5.17 9.45 -5.83
CA ASN A 52 5.37 9.36 -7.29
C ASN A 52 4.21 8.66 -8.02
N SER A 53 3.24 8.11 -7.29
CA SER A 53 2.11 7.41 -7.88
C SER A 53 0.92 7.34 -6.93
N SER A 54 -0.26 7.25 -7.53
CA SER A 54 -1.52 7.02 -6.84
C SER A 54 -2.41 6.19 -7.73
N GLY A 55 -3.33 5.43 -7.14
CA GLY A 55 -4.27 4.64 -7.91
C GLY A 55 -5.17 3.79 -7.04
N ASN A 56 -5.96 2.96 -7.72
CA ASN A 56 -6.84 2.00 -7.08
C ASN A 56 -6.13 0.65 -7.00
N TRP A 57 -6.52 -0.17 -6.02
CA TRP A 57 -6.05 -1.54 -5.88
C TRP A 57 -7.20 -2.45 -5.46
N ASP A 58 -7.09 -3.71 -5.84
CA ASP A 58 -8.01 -4.80 -5.48
C ASP A 58 -7.17 -6.02 -5.11
N ALA A 59 -7.52 -6.68 -4.03
CA ALA A 59 -6.93 -7.92 -3.56
C ALA A 59 -8.06 -8.92 -3.29
N LYS A 60 -8.00 -10.06 -3.97
CA LYS A 60 -8.96 -11.16 -3.84
C LYS A 60 -8.28 -12.35 -3.20
N ARG A 61 -9.03 -13.07 -2.35
CA ARG A 61 -8.58 -14.34 -1.76
C ARG A 61 -8.47 -15.44 -2.80
#